data_AF-A0A7J2QZV9-F1
#
_entry.id   AF-A0A7J2QZV9-F1
#
_cell.length_a   1.000
_cell.length_b   1.000
_cell.length_c   1.000
_cell.angle_alpha   90.00
_cell.angle_beta   90.00
_cell.angle_gamma   90.00
#
_symmetry.space_group_name_H-M   'P 1'
#
loop_
_entity.id
_entity.type
_entity.pdbx_description
1 polymer ?
#
loop_
_entity_poly.entity_id
_entity_poly.type
_entity_poly.pdbx_seq_one_letter_code
_entity_poly.pdbx_strand_id
1 'polypeptide(L)'
;MTLERFNLIRSKKIGKTLHYFITDVSEDYDQFKIIFLNPLIPKILEEFFKDELIKVSTIGKALDMYSGTILYHIKKMKELDLLKSAKNQVGKKIHLVNIELLKRYNDYFKEPDFSILLKGL
;
A
#
# COMPACT_ATOMS: atom_id res chain seq x y z
N MET A 1 19.83 25.82 8.00
CA MET A 1 20.01 25.61 6.55
C MET A 1 19.20 24.36 6.21
N THR A 2 18.03 24.52 5.58
CA THR A 2 17.06 23.41 5.41
C THR A 2 17.30 22.74 4.07
N LEU A 3 17.23 21.41 4.00
CA LEU A 3 17.38 20.62 2.76
C LEU A 3 16.42 21.07 1.64
N GLU A 4 15.28 21.67 2.01
CA GLU A 4 14.34 22.32 1.08
C GLU A 4 14.97 23.45 0.26
N ARG A 5 15.87 24.25 0.84
CA ARG A 5 16.55 25.35 0.11
C ARG A 5 17.50 24.85 -0.97
N PHE A 6 17.92 23.58 -0.87
CA PHE A 6 18.74 22.90 -1.87
C PHE A 6 17.90 22.11 -2.87
N ASN A 7 16.56 22.25 -2.85
CA ASN A 7 15.62 21.48 -3.66
C ASN A 7 15.78 19.96 -3.53
N LEU A 8 16.34 19.46 -2.42
CA LEU A 8 16.53 18.01 -2.22
C LEU A 8 15.26 17.35 -1.68
N ILE A 9 14.49 18.09 -0.88
CA ILE A 9 13.22 17.63 -0.31
C ILE A 9 12.15 18.71 -0.43
N ARG A 10 10.89 18.27 -0.41
CA ARG A 10 9.71 19.09 -0.23
C ARG A 10 8.94 18.63 1.02
N SER A 11 8.30 19.56 1.72
CA SER A 11 7.42 19.23 2.84
C SER A 11 5.96 19.43 2.46
N LYS A 12 5.09 18.56 2.98
CA LYS A 12 3.65 18.61 2.78
C LYS A 12 2.95 18.18 4.05
N LYS A 13 2.02 18.99 4.53
CA LYS A 13 1.22 18.68 5.72
C LYS A 13 0.04 17.79 5.31
N ILE A 14 -0.05 16.61 5.91
CA ILE A 14 -1.11 15.64 5.61
C ILE A 14 -1.76 15.24 6.94
N GLY A 15 -3.04 15.58 7.08
CA GLY A 15 -3.72 15.56 8.37
C GLY A 15 -3.04 16.52 9.36
N LYS A 16 -2.60 15.98 10.51
CA LYS A 16 -1.92 16.75 11.55
C LYS A 16 -0.39 16.71 11.44
N THR A 17 0.16 15.88 10.56
CA THR A 17 1.60 15.56 10.52
C THR A 17 2.26 16.23 9.32
N LEU A 18 3.49 16.73 9.52
CA LEU A 18 4.34 17.21 8.44
C LEU A 18 5.14 16.05 7.87
N HIS A 19 5.02 15.83 6.57
CA HIS A 19 5.76 14.78 5.86
C HIS A 19 6.78 15.40 4.92
N TYR A 20 7.90 14.70 4.72
CA TYR A 20 8.97 15.10 3.81
C TYR A 20 9.11 14.09 2.67
N PHE A 21 9.24 14.61 1.45
CA PHE A 21 9.32 13.85 0.21
C PHE A 21 10.53 14.30 -0.59
N ILE A 22 11.06 13.40 -1.43
CA ILE A 22 12.14 13.72 -2.37
C ILE A 22 11.54 14.59 -3.48
N THR A 23 12.19 15.69 -3.83
CA THR A 23 11.67 16.64 -4.83
C THR A 23 11.49 16.00 -6.21
N ASP A 24 12.40 15.11 -6.58
CA ASP A 24 12.42 14.44 -7.90
C ASP A 24 11.34 13.37 -8.06
N VAL A 25 10.63 13.02 -6.99
CA VAL A 25 9.54 12.03 -7.03
C VAL A 25 8.20 12.75 -7.14
N SER A 26 7.40 12.39 -8.14
CA SER A 26 6.06 12.95 -8.37
C SER A 26 5.20 12.91 -7.10
N GLU A 27 4.44 13.98 -6.88
CA GLU A 27 3.53 14.10 -5.73
C GLU A 27 2.43 13.03 -5.72
N ASP A 28 2.11 12.45 -6.87
CA ASP A 28 1.14 11.36 -6.99
C ASP A 28 1.53 10.15 -6.12
N TYR A 29 2.82 10.00 -5.80
CA TYR A 29 3.33 8.92 -4.97
C TYR A 29 3.33 9.21 -3.46
N ASP A 30 3.03 10.44 -3.04
CA ASP A 30 3.03 10.83 -1.62
C ASP A 30 2.04 9.98 -0.83
N GLN A 31 0.86 9.75 -1.41
CA GLN A 31 -0.21 9.00 -0.76
C GLN A 31 0.19 7.55 -0.52
N PHE A 32 0.94 6.94 -1.45
CA PHE A 32 1.47 5.59 -1.28
C PHE A 32 2.54 5.55 -0.20
N LYS A 33 3.47 6.51 -0.18
CA LYS A 33 4.47 6.60 0.88
C LYS A 33 3.81 6.66 2.25
N ILE A 34 2.73 7.43 2.39
CA ILE A 34 2.03 7.61 3.67
C ILE A 34 1.23 6.39 4.07
N ILE A 35 0.48 5.77 3.15
CA ILE A 35 -0.32 4.59 3.50
C ILE A 35 0.60 3.43 3.95
N PHE A 36 1.77 3.30 3.33
CA PHE A 36 2.75 2.28 3.70
C PHE A 36 3.54 2.57 4.98
N LEU A 37 3.47 3.79 5.55
CA LEU A 37 3.94 4.03 6.92
C LEU A 37 3.15 3.21 7.94
N ASN A 38 1.92 2.79 7.62
CA ASN A 38 1.18 1.87 8.47
C ASN A 38 1.65 0.43 8.20
N PRO A 39 2.31 -0.24 9.18
CA PRO A 39 2.89 -1.56 8.97
C PRO A 39 1.86 -2.66 8.74
N LEU A 40 0.57 -2.42 9.01
CA LEU A 40 -0.49 -3.37 8.70
C LEU A 40 -0.79 -3.42 7.20
N ILE A 41 -0.59 -2.32 6.46
CA ILE A 41 -0.95 -2.25 5.04
C ILE A 41 -0.11 -3.23 4.22
N PRO A 42 1.24 -3.24 4.30
CA PRO A 42 2.04 -4.23 3.57
C PRO A 42 1.67 -5.67 3.96
N LYS A 43 1.48 -5.95 5.25
CA LYS A 43 1.09 -7.29 5.73
C LYS A 43 -0.26 -7.76 5.18
N ILE A 44 -1.24 -6.86 5.07
CA ILE A 44 -2.54 -7.20 4.45
C ILE A 44 -2.36 -7.49 2.95
N LEU A 45 -1.51 -6.72 2.25
CA LEU A 45 -1.21 -6.99 0.84
C LEU A 45 -0.53 -8.35 0.66
N GLU A 46 0.41 -8.71 1.53
CA GLU A 46 1.06 -10.03 1.52
C GLU A 46 0.05 -11.18 1.62
N GLU A 47 -0.96 -11.06 2.50
CA GLU A 47 -1.99 -12.08 2.63
C GLU A 47 -2.86 -12.20 1.36
N PHE A 48 -3.17 -11.08 0.69
CA PHE A 48 -3.88 -11.11 -0.60
C PHE A 48 -3.01 -11.65 -1.74
N PHE A 49 -1.69 -11.46 -1.69
CA PHE A 49 -0.76 -12.07 -2.64
C PHE A 49 -0.69 -13.59 -2.50
N LYS A 50 -0.77 -14.11 -1.27
CA LYS A 50 -0.76 -15.55 -1.01
C LYS A 50 -2.06 -16.23 -1.46
N ASP A 51 -3.20 -15.59 -1.18
CA ASP A 51 -4.52 -16.11 -1.54
C ASP A 51 -5.49 -14.96 -1.87
N GLU A 52 -5.79 -14.77 -3.15
CA GLU A 52 -6.72 -13.74 -3.62
C GLU A 52 -8.17 -13.92 -3.13
N LEU A 53 -8.52 -15.13 -2.67
CA LEU A 53 -9.84 -15.50 -2.14
C LEU A 53 -9.92 -15.42 -0.61
N ILE A 54 -8.81 -15.03 0.05
CA ILE A 54 -8.75 -15.03 1.51
C ILE A 54 -9.85 -14.16 2.11
N LYS A 55 -10.52 -14.68 3.15
CA LYS A 55 -11.55 -13.94 3.86
C LYS A 55 -10.92 -12.91 4.77
N VAL A 56 -11.55 -11.75 4.88
CA VAL A 56 -11.12 -10.67 5.79
C VAL A 56 -11.02 -11.12 7.25
N SER A 57 -11.90 -12.04 7.69
CA SER A 57 -11.83 -12.61 9.03
C SER A 57 -10.60 -13.51 9.23
N THR A 58 -10.12 -14.18 8.19
CA THR A 58 -8.89 -14.98 8.23
C THR A 58 -7.66 -14.08 8.32
N ILE A 59 -7.61 -13.00 7.53
CA ILE A 59 -6.55 -11.97 7.64
C ILE A 59 -6.54 -11.38 9.06
N GLY A 60 -7.71 -11.04 9.59
CA GLY A 60 -7.84 -10.51 10.95
C GLY A 60 -7.24 -11.46 12.00
N LYS A 61 -7.52 -12.76 11.90
CA LYS A 61 -6.91 -13.77 12.79
C LYS A 61 -5.39 -13.88 12.60
N ALA A 62 -4.90 -13.90 11.36
CA ALA A 62 -3.48 -14.03 11.06
C ALA A 62 -2.65 -12.85 11.59
N LEU A 63 -3.24 -11.64 11.58
CA LEU A 63 -2.58 -10.42 12.04
C LEU A 63 -2.91 -10.03 13.47
N ASP A 64 -3.70 -10.83 14.19
CA ASP A 64 -4.24 -10.52 15.53
C ASP A 64 -4.99 -9.17 15.59
N MET A 65 -5.87 -8.95 14.60
CA MET A 65 -6.61 -7.71 14.40
C MET A 65 -8.11 -7.95 14.21
N TYR A 66 -8.93 -7.02 14.73
CA TYR A 66 -10.36 -7.04 14.47
C TYR A 66 -10.68 -6.88 12.98
N SER A 67 -11.65 -7.64 12.47
CA SER A 67 -12.03 -7.62 11.05
C SER A 67 -12.47 -6.23 10.56
N GLY A 68 -13.09 -5.43 11.42
CA GLY A 68 -13.44 -4.04 11.11
C GLY A 68 -12.23 -3.16 10.81
N THR A 69 -11.11 -3.38 11.49
CA THR A 69 -9.84 -2.67 11.22
C THR A 69 -9.26 -3.07 9.88
N ILE A 70 -9.30 -4.36 9.55
CA ILE A 70 -8.87 -4.85 8.23
C ILE A 70 -9.76 -4.25 7.12
N LEU A 71 -11.08 -4.23 7.32
CA LEU A 71 -12.02 -3.61 6.36
C LEU A 71 -11.75 -2.13 6.14
N TYR A 72 -11.43 -1.39 7.22
CA TYR A 72 -11.06 0.02 7.14
C TYR A 72 -9.83 0.22 6.24
N HIS A 73 -8.79 -0.58 6.42
CA HIS A 73 -7.59 -0.53 5.60
C HIS A 73 -7.85 -0.95 4.15
N ILE A 74 -8.62 -2.02 3.93
CA ILE A 74 -9.04 -2.46 2.58
C ILE A 74 -9.78 -1.36 1.84
N LYS A 75 -10.66 -0.61 2.52
CA LYS A 75 -11.38 0.51 1.90
C LYS A 75 -10.41 1.58 1.40
N LYS A 76 -9.45 2.00 2.24
CA LYS A 76 -8.41 2.97 1.84
C LYS A 76 -7.54 2.47 0.68
N MET A 77 -7.15 1.20 0.69
CA MET A 77 -6.37 0.63 -0.40
C MET A 77 -7.15 0.60 -1.73
N LYS A 78 -8.46 0.40 -1.69
CA LYS A 78 -9.32 0.50 -2.87
C LYS A 78 -9.45 1.94 -3.39
N GLU A 79 -9.56 2.91 -2.51
CA GLU A 79 -9.60 4.34 -2.87
C GLU A 79 -8.31 4.79 -3.58
N LEU A 80 -7.17 4.18 -3.24
CA LEU A 80 -5.86 4.44 -3.86
C LEU A 80 -5.52 3.50 -5.03
N ASP A 81 -6.47 2.72 -5.52
CA ASP A 81 -6.28 1.75 -6.61
C ASP A 81 -5.22 0.65 -6.34
N LEU A 82 -4.80 0.48 -5.07
CA LEU A 82 -3.87 -0.58 -4.65
C LEU A 82 -4.51 -1.96 -4.63
N LEU A 83 -5.82 -2.02 -4.39
CA LEU A 83 -6.59 -3.26 -4.35
C LEU A 83 -7.86 -3.11 -5.16
N LYS A 84 -8.11 -4.05 -6.08
CA LYS A 84 -9.36 -4.13 -6.86
C LYS A 84 -10.16 -5.36 -6.44
N SER A 85 -11.47 -5.28 -6.59
CA SER A 85 -12.32 -6.46 -6.49
C SER A 85 -12.72 -6.89 -7.89
N ALA A 86 -12.38 -8.11 -8.28
CA ALA A 86 -12.76 -8.71 -9.55
C ALA A 86 -13.53 -10.01 -9.30
N LYS A 87 -14.09 -10.59 -10.37
CA LYS A 87 -14.58 -11.97 -10.34
C LYS A 87 -13.58 -12.85 -11.08
N ASN A 88 -13.24 -14.00 -10.50
CA ASN A 88 -12.43 -14.99 -11.20
C ASN A 88 -13.27 -15.73 -12.26
N GLN A 89 -12.63 -16.64 -13.01
CA GLN A 89 -13.28 -17.45 -14.05
C GLN A 89 -14.46 -18.31 -13.53
N VAL A 90 -14.49 -18.61 -12.23
CA VAL A 90 -15.54 -19.37 -11.54
C VAL A 90 -16.61 -18.45 -10.92
N GLY A 91 -16.57 -17.14 -11.20
CA GLY A 91 -17.53 -16.15 -10.71
C GLY A 91 -17.35 -15.76 -9.23
N LYS A 92 -16.33 -16.25 -8.54
CA LYS A 92 -16.03 -15.87 -7.15
C LYS A 92 -15.36 -14.51 -7.09
N LYS A 93 -15.74 -13.70 -6.10
CA LYS A 93 -15.13 -12.40 -5.85
C LYS A 93 -13.72 -12.60 -5.30
N ILE A 94 -12.74 -12.04 -5.99
CA ILE A 94 -11.33 -12.02 -5.62
C ILE A 94 -10.86 -10.60 -5.34
N HIS A 95 -9.77 -10.49 -4.60
CA HIS A 95 -9.07 -9.25 -4.32
C HIS A 95 -7.74 -9.25 -5.07
N LEU A 96 -7.62 -8.39 -6.08
CA LEU A 96 -6.42 -8.26 -6.91
C LEU A 96 -5.59 -7.08 -6.46
N VAL A 97 -4.32 -7.33 -6.11
CA VAL A 97 -3.36 -6.28 -5.78
C VAL A 97 -2.84 -5.64 -7.07
N ASN A 98 -2.70 -4.31 -7.08
CA ASN A 98 -2.16 -3.59 -8.22
C ASN A 98 -0.62 -3.68 -8.25
N ILE A 99 -0.13 -4.72 -8.92
CA ILE A 99 1.29 -5.06 -9.05
C ILE A 99 2.10 -3.92 -9.70
N GLU A 100 1.52 -3.23 -10.68
CA GLU A 100 2.21 -2.15 -11.40
C GLU A 100 2.49 -0.96 -10.48
N LEU A 101 1.54 -0.61 -9.61
CA LEU A 101 1.75 0.43 -8.59
C LEU A 101 2.86 0.05 -7.61
N LEU A 102 2.92 -1.22 -7.18
CA LEU A 102 3.97 -1.68 -6.26
C LEU A 102 5.37 -1.66 -6.92
N LYS A 103 5.46 -2.03 -8.20
CA LYS A 103 6.71 -1.92 -8.97
C LYS A 103 7.18 -0.46 -9.05
N ARG A 104 6.29 0.43 -9.50
CA ARG A 104 6.59 1.87 -9.59
C ARG A 104 6.92 2.50 -8.24
N TYR A 105 6.29 2.03 -7.16
CA TYR A 105 6.63 2.47 -5.80
C TYR A 105 8.08 2.10 -5.44
N ASN A 106 8.46 0.85 -5.69
CA ASN A 106 9.80 0.34 -5.42
C ASN A 106 10.90 1.03 -6.25
N ASP A 107 10.58 1.62 -7.40
CA ASP A 107 11.53 2.40 -8.20
C ASP A 107 12.01 3.67 -7.44
N TYR A 108 11.16 4.24 -6.58
CA TYR A 108 11.44 5.48 -5.85
C TYR A 108 11.72 5.27 -4.36
N PHE A 109 11.13 4.25 -3.75
CA PHE A 109 11.20 3.99 -2.31
C PHE A 109 11.68 2.58 -2.02
N LYS A 110 12.57 2.43 -1.03
CA LYS A 110 13.13 1.12 -0.64
C LYS A 110 12.32 0.42 0.45
N GLU A 111 11.44 1.13 1.13
CA GLU A 111 10.70 0.60 2.27
C GLU A 111 9.23 1.04 2.20
N PRO A 112 8.27 0.10 2.32
CA PRO A 112 8.47 -1.36 2.35
C PRO A 112 8.98 -1.90 1.01
N ASP A 113 9.83 -2.94 1.05
CA ASP A 113 10.33 -3.59 -0.16
C ASP A 113 9.36 -4.68 -0.64
N PHE A 114 8.63 -4.41 -1.72
CA PHE A 114 7.74 -5.38 -2.35
C PHE A 114 8.44 -6.35 -3.32
N SER A 115 9.75 -6.23 -3.55
CA SER A 115 10.48 -7.00 -4.57
C SER A 115 10.36 -8.50 -4.36
N ILE A 116 10.31 -8.96 -3.10
CA ILE A 116 10.14 -10.39 -2.77
C ILE A 116 8.75 -10.88 -3.18
N LEU A 117 7.70 -10.10 -2.91
CA LEU A 117 6.33 -10.45 -3.31
C LEU A 117 6.17 -10.44 -4.83
N LEU A 118 6.84 -9.50 -5.50
CA LEU A 118 6.80 -9.35 -6.96
C LEU A 118 7.57 -10.44 -7.71
N LYS A 119 8.50 -11.16 -7.06
CA LYS A 119 9.22 -12.31 -7.65
C LYS A 119 8.37 -13.58 -7.78
N GLY A 120 7.24 -13.65 -7.06
CA GLY A 120 6.32 -14.80 -7.09
C GLY A 120 5.28 -14.78 -8.22
N LEU A 121 5.40 -13.83 -9.15
CA LEU A 121 4.52 -13.62 -10.31
C LEU A 121 5.17 -14.08 -11.61
#